data_AF-A0A2P4Z023-F1
#
_entry.id   AF-A0A2P4Z023-F1
#
_cell.length_a   1.000
_cell.length_b   1.000
_cell.length_c   1.000
_cell.angle_alpha   90.00
_cell.angle_beta   90.00
_cell.angle_gamma   90.00
#
_symmetry.space_group_name_H-M   'P 1'
#
loop_
_entity.id
_entity.type
_entity.pdbx_description
1 polymer ?
#
loop_
_entity_poly.entity_id
_entity_poly.type
_entity_poly.pdbx_seq_one_letter_code
_entity_poly.pdbx_strand_id
1 'polypeptide(L)'
;MVKRSAKEITSNYHESYENGMYYKQLNKQDTVNSDFVSEFETKNVTIFQEEKNNYNKKLIENGLNNICRVIVLDWLIGVHRKFQFRPATIHIGITLFDRFIRLNNKHGLINCDNLQLVGATCLHIASKYEDMNPAVLLDYCIMSNSEFNPKDMINMEVEILNTLQFRIADNTTLIDYLDSFFEYGILKGVNKKKLPKYFYSSALYISELSLLHQAMIFYRPKVLSTSILLLLCLLFEKDESERNNLSILKDLKYSLKRFSKINNITKEIRICIKTLLGIIKEQFFLEIKIKEGFENSTIGVNPEEEIPFIYLKDLTSKWRNAYTNLYKKISSLRT
;
A
#
# COMPACT_ATOMS: atom_id res chain seq x y z
N MET A 1 38.21 11.80 2.11
CA MET A 1 37.69 11.66 3.50
C MET A 1 36.27 12.19 3.47
N VAL A 2 35.24 11.58 4.05
CA VAL A 2 35.20 10.65 5.20
C VAL A 2 34.46 9.35 4.82
N LYS A 3 35.02 8.18 5.16
CA LYS A 3 34.27 6.91 5.16
C LYS A 3 33.41 6.87 6.42
N ARG A 4 32.12 7.19 6.33
CA ARG A 4 31.16 6.80 7.39
C ARG A 4 30.91 5.31 7.29
N SER A 5 30.95 4.61 8.42
CA SER A 5 30.82 3.15 8.43
C SER A 5 29.33 2.75 8.40
N ALA A 6 29.01 1.56 7.89
CA ALA A 6 27.63 1.06 7.87
C ALA A 6 26.98 0.96 9.27
N LYS A 7 27.78 0.96 10.35
CA LYS A 7 27.30 1.04 11.74
C LYS A 7 26.72 2.41 12.12
N GLU A 8 27.18 3.51 11.52
CA GLU A 8 26.68 4.87 11.84
C GLU A 8 25.36 5.17 11.11
N ILE A 9 25.16 4.60 9.92
CA ILE A 9 23.88 4.70 9.21
C ILE A 9 22.82 3.91 10.00
N THR A 10 23.14 2.69 10.42
CA THR A 10 22.22 1.86 11.22
C THR A 10 21.95 2.42 12.62
N SER A 11 22.89 3.14 13.26
CA SER A 11 22.59 3.82 14.53
C SER A 11 21.62 5.00 14.35
N ASN A 12 21.72 5.77 13.26
CA ASN A 12 20.80 6.89 13.01
C ASN A 12 19.37 6.42 12.70
N TYR A 13 19.22 5.26 12.04
CA TYR A 13 17.91 4.59 11.96
C TYR A 13 17.43 4.14 13.34
N HIS A 14 18.30 3.59 14.20
CA HIS A 14 17.90 3.26 15.57
C HIS A 14 17.50 4.47 16.42
N GLU A 15 18.23 5.59 16.39
CA GLU A 15 17.89 6.80 17.17
C GLU A 15 16.56 7.44 16.72
N SER A 16 16.26 7.43 15.42
CA SER A 16 14.97 7.94 14.91
C SER A 16 13.79 7.03 15.29
N TYR A 17 14.02 5.72 15.46
CA TYR A 17 13.03 4.79 16.01
C TYR A 17 12.93 4.85 17.55
N GLU A 18 14.04 5.07 18.28
CA GLU A 18 14.04 5.20 19.75
C GLU A 18 13.42 6.51 20.22
N ASN A 19 13.62 7.62 19.50
CA ASN A 19 12.93 8.88 19.78
C ASN A 19 11.40 8.78 19.57
N GLY A 20 10.91 7.78 18.82
CA GLY A 20 9.49 7.45 18.72
C GLY A 20 8.93 6.63 19.91
N MET A 21 9.78 6.20 20.84
CA MET A 21 9.45 5.21 21.89
C MET A 21 9.54 5.75 23.34
N TYR A 22 9.66 7.06 23.53
CA TYR A 22 9.57 7.69 24.86
C TYR A 22 8.13 7.94 25.31
N TYR A 23 7.46 6.90 25.80
CA TYR A 23 6.24 7.04 26.61
C TYR A 23 6.46 6.44 28.01
N LYS A 24 6.92 7.29 28.93
CA LYS A 24 6.92 7.00 30.38
C LYS A 24 5.49 6.83 30.89
N GLN A 25 5.37 6.08 31.98
CA GLN A 25 4.11 5.71 32.64
C GLN A 25 3.16 6.91 32.81
N LEU A 26 1.96 6.81 32.23
CA LEU A 26 0.79 7.58 32.67
C LEU A 26 -0.07 6.66 33.55
N ASN A 27 -0.34 7.14 34.76
CA ASN A 27 -1.10 6.41 35.77
C ASN A 27 -2.61 6.38 35.44
N LYS A 28 -3.35 5.56 36.20
CA LYS A 28 -4.82 5.54 36.20
C LYS A 28 -5.40 6.89 36.64
N GLN A 29 -6.65 7.15 36.25
CA GLN A 29 -7.44 8.41 36.43
C GLN A 29 -7.01 9.45 35.36
N ASP A 30 -7.86 9.92 34.45
CA ASP A 30 -9.20 10.52 34.65
C ASP A 30 -10.18 10.36 33.48
N THR A 31 -11.47 10.60 33.76
CA THR A 31 -12.59 10.55 32.82
C THR A 31 -12.98 11.94 32.29
N VAL A 32 -12.31 12.39 31.21
CA VAL A 32 -12.59 13.63 30.46
C VAL A 32 -12.19 13.41 28.98
N ASN A 33 -12.92 13.73 27.92
CA ASN A 33 -14.31 14.21 27.76
C ASN A 33 -14.92 13.56 26.49
N SER A 34 -16.25 13.53 26.34
CA SER A 34 -16.90 13.06 25.09
C SER A 34 -16.83 14.07 23.94
N ASP A 35 -16.98 15.36 24.27
CA ASP A 35 -17.34 16.37 23.28
C ASP A 35 -16.12 16.89 22.51
N PHE A 36 -14.96 16.94 23.19
CA PHE A 36 -13.67 17.20 22.54
C PHE A 36 -13.29 16.08 21.56
N VAL A 37 -13.71 14.83 21.85
CA VAL A 37 -13.48 13.69 20.97
C VAL A 37 -14.40 13.76 19.75
N SER A 38 -15.68 14.12 19.89
CA SER A 38 -16.59 14.27 18.74
C SER A 38 -16.21 15.44 17.82
N GLU A 39 -15.73 16.56 18.37
CA GLU A 39 -15.29 17.71 17.57
C GLU A 39 -14.00 17.39 16.79
N PHE A 40 -13.03 16.71 17.41
CA PHE A 40 -11.82 16.22 16.74
C PHE A 40 -12.13 15.13 15.69
N GLU A 41 -13.09 14.23 15.96
CA GLU A 41 -13.53 13.20 15.03
C GLU A 41 -14.19 13.78 13.79
N THR A 42 -15.10 14.74 13.96
CA THR A 42 -15.77 15.43 12.86
C THR A 42 -14.72 16.10 11.97
N LYS A 43 -13.81 16.87 12.58
CA LYS A 43 -12.73 17.58 11.88
C LYS A 43 -11.83 16.65 11.06
N ASN A 44 -11.46 15.47 11.58
CA ASN A 44 -10.66 14.50 10.81
C ASN A 44 -11.43 13.91 9.63
N VAL A 45 -12.72 13.56 9.80
CA VAL A 45 -13.54 13.02 8.71
C VAL A 45 -13.73 14.07 7.60
N THR A 46 -13.97 15.33 7.97
CA THR A 46 -14.08 16.43 7.00
C THR A 46 -12.77 16.65 6.26
N ILE A 47 -11.61 16.69 6.95
CA ILE A 47 -10.29 16.80 6.31
C ILE A 47 -10.03 15.67 5.31
N PHE A 48 -10.33 14.41 5.67
CA PHE A 48 -10.16 13.28 4.73
C PHE A 48 -11.08 13.38 3.51
N GLN A 49 -12.29 13.92 3.67
CA GLN A 49 -13.22 14.16 2.56
C GLN A 49 -12.74 15.33 1.67
N GLU A 50 -12.20 16.39 2.26
CA GLU A 50 -11.61 17.54 1.56
C GLU A 50 -10.35 17.14 0.78
N GLU A 51 -9.42 16.38 1.38
CA GLU A 51 -8.24 15.85 0.68
C GLU A 51 -8.62 14.96 -0.51
N LYS A 52 -9.65 14.10 -0.33
CA LYS A 52 -10.18 13.24 -1.39
C LYS A 52 -10.81 14.06 -2.52
N ASN A 53 -11.62 15.06 -2.19
CA ASN A 53 -12.27 15.91 -3.17
C ASN A 53 -11.24 16.76 -3.95
N ASN A 54 -10.21 17.26 -3.26
CA ASN A 54 -9.12 18.02 -3.88
C ASN A 54 -8.30 17.15 -4.84
N TYR A 55 -7.90 15.93 -4.43
CA TYR A 55 -7.21 14.99 -5.30
C TYR A 55 -8.05 14.61 -6.54
N ASN A 56 -9.33 14.31 -6.37
CA ASN A 56 -10.24 13.99 -7.48
C ASN A 56 -10.40 15.18 -8.44
N LYS A 57 -10.55 16.41 -7.90
CA LYS A 57 -10.57 17.64 -8.69
C LYS A 57 -9.28 17.79 -9.49
N LYS A 58 -8.12 17.53 -8.87
CA LYS A 58 -6.80 17.67 -9.50
C LYS A 58 -6.54 16.63 -10.59
N LEU A 59 -7.08 15.41 -10.47
CA LEU A 59 -7.09 14.44 -11.58
C LEU A 59 -7.86 15.02 -12.78
N ILE A 60 -9.09 15.48 -12.54
CA ILE A 60 -9.97 16.06 -13.59
C ILE A 60 -9.35 17.31 -14.23
N GLU A 61 -8.72 18.20 -13.45
CA GLU A 61 -7.99 19.38 -13.94
C GLU A 61 -6.79 19.05 -14.85
N ASN A 62 -6.24 17.83 -14.76
CA ASN A 62 -5.19 17.31 -15.62
C ASN A 62 -5.74 16.41 -16.75
N GLY A 63 -7.06 16.35 -16.94
CA GLY A 63 -7.69 15.43 -17.90
C GLY A 63 -7.56 13.95 -17.55
N LEU A 64 -7.14 13.62 -16.33
CA LEU A 64 -6.96 12.26 -15.84
C LEU A 64 -8.26 11.73 -15.24
N ASN A 65 -8.60 10.49 -15.58
CA ASN A 65 -9.59 9.71 -14.85
C ASN A 65 -8.92 8.68 -13.93
N ASN A 66 -9.72 8.05 -13.08
CA ASN A 66 -9.22 6.99 -12.18
C ASN A 66 -8.63 5.79 -12.93
N ILE A 67 -9.10 5.51 -14.14
CA ILE A 67 -8.69 4.36 -14.95
C ILE A 67 -7.24 4.54 -15.39
N CYS A 68 -6.84 5.72 -15.91
CA CYS A 68 -5.45 6.00 -16.29
C CYS A 68 -4.48 5.77 -15.11
N ARG A 69 -4.86 6.17 -13.88
CA ARG A 69 -4.09 5.84 -12.67
C ARG A 69 -3.96 4.33 -12.49
N VAL A 70 -5.06 3.57 -12.48
CA VAL A 70 -5.01 2.12 -12.21
C VAL A 70 -4.20 1.37 -13.28
N ILE A 71 -4.30 1.75 -14.57
CA ILE A 71 -3.47 1.20 -15.67
C ILE A 71 -1.98 1.37 -15.35
N VAL A 72 -1.54 2.59 -15.05
CA VAL A 72 -0.12 2.87 -14.80
C VAL A 72 0.35 2.18 -13.52
N LEU A 73 -0.47 2.13 -12.47
CA LEU A 73 -0.06 1.48 -11.22
C LEU A 73 0.01 -0.05 -11.30
N ASP A 74 -0.85 -0.70 -12.09
CA ASP A 74 -0.74 -2.13 -12.43
C ASP A 74 0.61 -2.41 -13.14
N TRP A 75 0.88 -1.65 -14.20
CA TRP A 75 2.16 -1.73 -14.91
C TRP A 75 3.37 -1.49 -13.99
N LEU A 76 3.33 -0.49 -13.11
CA LEU A 76 4.40 -0.23 -12.13
C LEU A 76 4.61 -1.38 -11.15
N ILE A 77 3.54 -2.05 -10.68
CA ILE A 77 3.66 -3.25 -9.86
C ILE A 77 4.36 -4.36 -10.65
N GLY A 78 4.00 -4.54 -11.94
CA GLY A 78 4.70 -5.44 -12.86
C GLY A 78 6.20 -5.15 -12.97
N VAL A 79 6.57 -3.91 -13.29
CA VAL A 79 7.96 -3.44 -13.41
C VAL A 79 8.74 -3.62 -12.11
N HIS A 80 8.18 -3.16 -10.98
CA HIS A 80 8.74 -3.32 -9.65
C HIS A 80 9.12 -4.79 -9.34
N ARG A 81 8.25 -5.73 -9.72
CA ARG A 81 8.47 -7.17 -9.53
C ARG A 81 9.48 -7.74 -10.52
N LYS A 82 9.47 -7.29 -11.77
CA LYS A 82 10.44 -7.68 -12.81
C LYS A 82 11.87 -7.32 -12.39
N PHE A 83 12.05 -6.15 -11.77
CA PHE A 83 13.32 -5.69 -11.20
C PHE A 83 13.60 -6.21 -9.77
N GLN A 84 12.68 -6.98 -9.18
CA GLN A 84 12.82 -7.60 -7.85
C GLN A 84 13.10 -6.62 -6.69
N PHE A 85 12.68 -5.36 -6.82
CA PHE A 85 12.82 -4.34 -5.78
C PHE A 85 12.07 -4.71 -4.49
N ARG A 86 12.41 -4.05 -3.37
CA ARG A 86 11.75 -4.25 -2.08
C ARG A 86 10.31 -3.69 -2.07
N PRO A 87 9.35 -4.30 -1.35
CA PRO A 87 7.97 -3.79 -1.29
C PRO A 87 7.88 -2.33 -0.84
N ALA A 88 8.78 -1.88 0.04
CA ALA A 88 8.88 -0.47 0.43
C ALA A 88 9.06 0.46 -0.79
N THR A 89 9.85 0.07 -1.78
CA THR A 89 10.14 0.83 -3.01
C THR A 89 8.88 1.15 -3.80
N ILE A 90 7.98 0.19 -4.04
CA ILE A 90 6.74 0.46 -4.78
C ILE A 90 5.76 1.31 -3.95
N HIS A 91 5.73 1.12 -2.62
CA HIS A 91 4.94 1.99 -1.73
C HIS A 91 5.45 3.43 -1.74
N ILE A 92 6.77 3.66 -1.74
CA ILE A 92 7.37 5.00 -1.91
C ILE A 92 7.06 5.54 -3.31
N GLY A 93 7.32 4.77 -4.37
CA GLY A 93 7.12 5.21 -5.77
C GLY A 93 5.68 5.65 -6.06
N ILE A 94 4.68 4.90 -5.58
CA ILE A 94 3.26 5.27 -5.74
C ILE A 94 2.90 6.47 -4.85
N THR A 95 3.50 6.59 -3.66
CA THR A 95 3.33 7.78 -2.81
C THR A 95 3.92 9.04 -3.47
N LEU A 96 5.06 8.95 -4.15
CA LEU A 96 5.63 10.04 -4.93
C LEU A 96 4.72 10.42 -6.10
N PHE A 97 4.22 9.43 -6.84
CA PHE A 97 3.31 9.60 -7.98
C PHE A 97 2.03 10.34 -7.59
N ASP A 98 1.31 9.86 -6.57
CA ASP A 98 0.07 10.51 -6.12
C ASP A 98 0.32 11.91 -5.53
N ARG A 99 1.44 12.12 -4.84
CA ARG A 99 1.83 13.45 -4.33
C ARG A 99 2.20 14.42 -5.46
N PHE A 100 2.89 13.95 -6.50
CA PHE A 100 3.29 14.76 -7.64
C PHE A 100 2.06 15.22 -8.43
N ILE A 101 1.12 14.31 -8.74
CA ILE A 101 -0.16 14.66 -9.38
C ILE A 101 -0.94 15.67 -8.54
N ARG A 102 -0.98 15.50 -7.20
CA ARG A 102 -1.69 16.41 -6.29
C ARG A 102 -1.06 17.81 -6.21
N LEU A 103 0.26 17.92 -6.27
CA LEU A 103 1.00 19.18 -6.05
C LEU A 103 1.44 19.89 -7.33
N ASN A 104 1.48 19.20 -8.48
CA ASN A 104 1.81 19.82 -9.76
C ASN A 104 0.75 20.85 -10.16
N ASN A 105 1.18 22.08 -10.44
CA ASN A 105 0.32 23.17 -10.91
C ASN A 105 0.57 23.56 -12.39
N LYS A 106 1.45 22.85 -13.09
CA LYS A 106 1.66 23.01 -14.53
C LYS A 106 0.57 22.26 -15.29
N HIS A 107 -0.49 22.96 -15.71
CA HIS A 107 -1.55 22.41 -16.56
C HIS A 107 -0.96 21.85 -17.86
N GLY A 108 -1.47 20.70 -18.31
CA GLY A 108 -0.98 20.02 -19.51
C GLY A 108 0.38 19.31 -19.37
N LEU A 109 1.08 19.46 -18.25
CA LEU A 109 2.32 18.69 -17.99
C LEU A 109 2.05 17.20 -17.77
N ILE A 110 0.86 16.85 -17.27
CA ILE A 110 0.46 15.47 -17.02
C ILE A 110 -0.84 15.21 -17.79
N ASN A 111 -0.85 14.16 -18.59
CA ASN A 111 -2.02 13.60 -19.29
C ASN A 111 -1.94 12.06 -19.24
N CYS A 112 -2.90 11.33 -19.79
CA CYS A 112 -2.86 9.86 -19.73
C CYS A 112 -1.67 9.28 -20.53
N ASP A 113 -1.27 9.93 -21.64
CA ASP A 113 -0.19 9.48 -22.53
C ASP A 113 1.19 9.49 -21.84
N ASN A 114 1.49 10.53 -21.05
CA ASN A 114 2.76 10.65 -20.35
C ASN A 114 2.74 10.14 -18.89
N LEU A 115 1.60 9.64 -18.42
CA LEU A 115 1.43 9.18 -17.04
C LEU A 115 2.36 7.99 -16.73
N GLN A 116 2.66 7.15 -17.73
CA GLN A 116 3.59 6.02 -17.58
C GLN A 116 5.03 6.50 -17.34
N LEU A 117 5.49 7.55 -18.04
CA LEU A 117 6.79 8.20 -17.81
C LEU A 117 6.87 8.78 -16.38
N VAL A 118 5.81 9.48 -15.93
CA VAL A 118 5.72 9.99 -14.55
C VAL A 118 5.84 8.84 -13.54
N GLY A 119 5.08 7.76 -13.74
CA GLY A 119 5.12 6.57 -12.90
C GLY A 119 6.49 5.90 -12.84
N ALA A 120 7.10 5.64 -14.01
CA ALA A 120 8.40 5.00 -14.14
C ALA A 120 9.49 5.81 -13.41
N THR A 121 9.44 7.14 -13.57
CA THR A 121 10.37 8.07 -12.94
C THR A 121 10.19 8.11 -11.42
N CYS A 122 8.96 8.13 -10.92
CA CYS A 122 8.68 8.00 -9.48
C CYS A 122 9.22 6.67 -8.89
N LEU A 123 9.08 5.55 -9.61
CA LEU A 123 9.61 4.25 -9.19
C LEU A 123 11.15 4.21 -9.25
N HIS A 124 11.78 4.92 -10.18
CA HIS A 124 13.24 5.07 -10.25
C HIS A 124 13.81 5.96 -9.13
N ILE A 125 13.13 7.08 -8.80
CA ILE A 125 13.48 7.88 -7.61
C ILE A 125 13.39 7.02 -6.34
N ALA A 126 12.32 6.25 -6.21
CA ALA A 126 12.12 5.36 -5.07
C ALA A 126 13.18 4.25 -4.99
N SER A 127 13.54 3.60 -6.10
CA SER A 127 14.55 2.54 -6.08
C SER A 127 15.95 3.07 -5.78
N LYS A 128 16.29 4.28 -6.24
CA LYS A 128 17.55 4.95 -5.84
C LYS A 128 17.59 5.35 -4.36
N TYR A 129 16.44 5.56 -3.72
CA TYR A 129 16.35 5.88 -2.30
C TYR A 129 16.39 4.61 -1.43
N GLU A 130 15.69 3.56 -1.85
CA GLU A 130 15.39 2.39 -1.04
C GLU A 130 16.25 1.16 -1.40
N ASP A 131 16.46 0.84 -2.68
CA ASP A 131 17.17 -0.39 -3.07
C ASP A 131 18.69 -0.19 -3.16
N MET A 132 19.44 -1.21 -2.74
CA MET A 132 20.91 -1.22 -2.83
C MET A 132 21.42 -1.15 -4.27
N ASN A 133 20.65 -1.68 -5.22
CA ASN A 133 20.96 -1.76 -6.64
C ASN A 133 19.71 -1.32 -7.46
N PRO A 134 19.49 -0.03 -7.69
CA PRO A 134 18.44 0.45 -8.59
C PRO A 134 18.71 -0.01 -10.03
N ALA A 135 17.65 -0.29 -10.79
CA ALA A 135 17.74 -0.57 -12.22
C ALA A 135 18.16 0.69 -13.00
N VAL A 136 18.81 0.52 -14.16
CA VAL A 136 19.26 1.67 -14.97
C VAL A 136 18.10 2.26 -15.77
N LEU A 137 18.16 3.56 -16.09
CA LEU A 137 17.11 4.26 -16.85
C LEU A 137 16.71 3.55 -18.15
N LEU A 138 17.67 2.92 -18.84
CA LEU A 138 17.41 2.17 -20.06
C LEU A 138 16.48 0.97 -19.84
N ASP A 139 16.53 0.30 -18.69
CA ASP A 139 15.68 -0.84 -18.38
C ASP A 139 14.20 -0.41 -18.29
N TYR A 140 13.93 0.76 -17.70
CA TYR A 140 12.58 1.34 -17.66
C TYR A 140 12.07 1.69 -19.06
N CYS A 141 12.93 2.23 -19.93
CA CYS A 141 12.60 2.51 -21.34
C CYS A 141 12.30 1.22 -22.12
N ILE A 142 13.00 0.12 -21.82
CA ILE A 142 12.72 -1.19 -22.43
C ILE A 142 11.38 -1.75 -21.91
N MET A 143 11.07 -1.59 -20.62
CA MET A 143 9.78 -2.02 -20.04
C MET A 143 8.57 -1.20 -20.51
N SER A 144 8.78 0.00 -21.04
CA SER A 144 7.77 0.84 -21.68
C SER A 144 7.69 0.67 -23.20
N ASN A 145 8.32 -0.37 -23.78
CA ASN A 145 8.43 -0.56 -25.22
C ASN A 145 9.00 0.67 -25.97
N SER A 146 9.89 1.43 -25.32
CA SER A 146 10.49 2.68 -25.81
C SER A 146 9.51 3.84 -26.02
N GLU A 147 8.39 3.87 -25.30
CA GLU A 147 7.43 4.99 -25.25
C GLU A 147 8.07 6.31 -24.75
N PHE A 148 9.11 6.20 -23.92
CA PHE A 148 9.96 7.32 -23.48
C PHE A 148 11.43 6.91 -23.46
N ASN A 149 12.33 7.91 -23.49
CA ASN A 149 13.77 7.71 -23.50
C ASN A 149 14.44 8.22 -22.18
N PRO A 150 15.72 7.88 -21.91
CA PRO A 150 16.38 8.26 -20.65
C PRO A 150 16.46 9.76 -20.38
N LYS A 151 16.47 10.63 -21.41
CA LYS A 151 16.46 12.09 -21.22
C LYS A 151 15.12 12.57 -20.69
N ASP A 152 14.02 11.96 -21.15
CA ASP A 152 12.67 12.30 -20.70
C ASP A 152 12.51 11.95 -19.22
N MET A 153 13.04 10.79 -18.79
CA MET A 153 13.09 10.39 -17.38
C MET A 153 13.94 11.33 -16.53
N ILE A 154 15.10 11.80 -17.02
CA ILE A 154 15.93 12.77 -16.29
C ILE A 154 15.21 14.11 -16.13
N ASN A 155 14.57 14.62 -17.20
CA ASN A 155 13.80 15.86 -17.14
C ASN A 155 12.61 15.73 -16.18
N MET A 156 11.88 14.61 -16.24
CA MET A 156 10.77 14.30 -15.34
C MET A 156 11.23 14.13 -13.89
N GLU A 157 12.42 13.58 -13.64
CA GLU A 157 12.98 13.43 -12.30
C GLU A 157 13.26 14.79 -11.65
N VAL A 158 13.82 15.72 -12.42
CA VAL A 158 14.03 17.10 -11.97
C VAL A 158 12.69 17.78 -11.64
N GLU A 159 11.67 17.61 -12.48
CA GLU A 159 10.33 18.18 -12.25
C GLU A 159 9.64 17.58 -11.01
N ILE A 160 9.70 16.26 -10.83
CA ILE A 160 9.13 15.57 -9.64
C ILE A 160 9.85 16.03 -8.37
N LEU A 161 11.19 15.99 -8.34
CA LEU A 161 11.95 16.35 -7.14
C LEU A 161 11.77 17.81 -6.75
N ASN A 162 11.74 18.74 -7.72
CA ASN A 162 11.47 20.15 -7.45
C ASN A 162 10.04 20.37 -6.95
N THR A 163 9.04 19.76 -7.59
CA THR A 163 7.62 19.87 -7.18
C THR A 163 7.39 19.31 -5.77
N LEU A 164 8.09 18.22 -5.42
CA LEU A 164 8.04 17.60 -4.09
C LEU A 164 9.02 18.23 -3.08
N GLN A 165 9.79 19.26 -3.45
CA GLN A 165 10.81 19.89 -2.60
C GLN A 165 11.81 18.88 -2.01
N PHE A 166 12.21 17.88 -2.80
CA PHE A 166 13.10 16.75 -2.41
C PHE A 166 12.61 15.90 -1.22
N ARG A 167 11.34 16.05 -0.81
CA ARG A 167 10.69 15.28 0.26
C ARG A 167 10.30 13.89 -0.21
N ILE A 168 11.25 12.96 -0.32
CA ILE A 168 11.02 11.64 -0.90
C ILE A 168 10.19 10.76 0.04
N ALA A 169 10.71 10.46 1.24
CA ALA A 169 10.12 9.51 2.19
C ALA A 169 9.95 10.08 3.61
N ASP A 170 9.43 11.31 3.72
CA ASP A 170 9.20 12.04 4.99
C ASP A 170 8.33 11.29 6.02
N ASN A 171 7.59 10.25 5.61
CA ASN A 171 6.65 9.52 6.45
C ASN A 171 6.88 8.01 6.34
N THR A 172 6.82 7.33 7.49
CA THR A 172 6.82 5.86 7.62
C THR A 172 5.78 5.22 6.69
N THR A 173 6.24 4.34 5.79
CA THR A 173 5.41 3.66 4.79
C THR A 173 4.53 2.59 5.42
N LEU A 174 3.59 2.05 4.63
CA LEU A 174 2.75 0.93 5.08
C LEU A 174 3.60 -0.30 5.39
N ILE A 175 4.63 -0.56 4.56
CA ILE A 175 5.56 -1.68 4.73
C ILE A 175 6.36 -1.54 6.00
N ASP A 176 6.90 -0.35 6.31
CA ASP A 176 7.63 -0.11 7.55
C ASP A 176 6.78 -0.41 8.80
N TYR A 177 5.48 -0.09 8.76
CA TYR A 177 4.56 -0.48 9.85
C TYR A 177 4.31 -1.99 9.89
N LEU A 178 4.09 -2.66 8.75
CA LEU A 178 3.94 -4.12 8.71
C LEU A 178 5.19 -4.78 9.30
N ASP A 179 6.36 -4.43 8.79
CA ASP A 179 7.65 -4.98 9.21
C ASP A 179 7.93 -4.64 10.67
N SER A 180 7.61 -3.43 11.13
CA SER A 180 7.66 -3.07 12.55
C SER A 180 6.79 -3.98 13.42
N PHE A 181 5.55 -4.28 13.01
CA PHE A 181 4.70 -5.23 13.72
C PHE A 181 5.24 -6.67 13.68
N PHE A 182 5.76 -7.13 12.54
CA PHE A 182 6.32 -8.47 12.39
C PHE A 182 7.67 -8.66 13.06
N GLU A 183 8.51 -7.64 13.21
CA GLU A 183 9.85 -7.77 13.75
C GLU A 183 9.96 -7.30 15.19
N TYR A 184 9.42 -6.12 15.51
CA TYR A 184 9.63 -5.44 16.78
C TYR A 184 8.41 -5.45 17.70
N GLY A 185 7.20 -5.34 17.13
CA GLY A 185 5.95 -5.13 17.87
C GLY A 185 5.29 -6.40 18.42
N ILE A 186 5.33 -7.52 17.70
CA ILE A 186 4.66 -8.77 18.12
C ILE A 186 5.64 -9.94 18.30
N LEU A 187 6.78 -10.00 17.60
CA LEU A 187 7.65 -11.18 17.63
C LEU A 187 8.83 -11.14 18.63
N LYS A 188 8.93 -10.11 19.48
CA LYS A 188 9.80 -10.17 20.68
C LYS A 188 9.30 -11.24 21.66
N GLY A 189 9.91 -12.42 21.62
CA GLY A 189 9.56 -13.58 22.45
C GLY A 189 8.65 -14.61 21.78
N VAL A 190 8.19 -14.37 20.55
CA VAL A 190 7.37 -15.33 19.80
C VAL A 190 8.23 -16.10 18.80
N ASN A 191 8.08 -17.43 18.80
CA ASN A 191 8.64 -18.26 17.76
C ASN A 191 7.96 -17.99 16.40
N LYS A 192 8.65 -17.30 15.47
CA LYS A 192 8.13 -16.99 14.12
C LYS A 192 7.58 -18.23 13.38
N LYS A 193 8.04 -19.45 13.70
CA LYS A 193 7.56 -20.72 13.13
C LYS A 193 6.11 -21.11 13.53
N LYS A 194 5.52 -20.45 14.55
CA LYS A 194 4.11 -20.64 14.95
C LYS A 194 3.14 -19.70 14.21
N LEU A 195 3.62 -18.78 13.39
CA LEU A 195 2.75 -17.94 12.58
C LEU A 195 2.23 -18.77 11.38
N PRO A 196 0.96 -18.63 10.97
CA PRO A 196 0.42 -19.35 9.82
C PRO A 196 1.26 -19.22 8.54
N LYS A 197 1.32 -20.32 7.78
CA LYS A 197 2.03 -20.34 6.51
C LYS A 197 1.38 -19.33 5.55
N TYR A 198 2.21 -18.46 4.96
CA TYR A 198 1.81 -17.33 4.11
C TYR A 198 1.14 -16.13 4.79
N PHE A 199 1.05 -16.04 6.13
CA PHE A 199 0.39 -14.89 6.79
C PHE A 199 0.99 -13.53 6.38
N TYR A 200 2.31 -13.39 6.42
CA TYR A 200 3.02 -12.18 5.98
C TYR A 200 2.91 -11.94 4.46
N SER A 201 3.02 -13.01 3.67
CA SER A 201 2.82 -12.96 2.21
C SER A 201 1.42 -12.45 1.84
N SER A 202 0.39 -12.83 2.59
CA SER A 202 -0.96 -12.33 2.46
C SER A 202 -1.09 -10.86 2.88
N ALA A 203 -0.31 -10.38 3.85
CA ALA A 203 -0.26 -8.96 4.20
C ALA A 203 0.35 -8.11 3.08
N LEU A 204 1.45 -8.58 2.49
CA LEU A 204 2.09 -7.92 1.35
C LEU A 204 1.19 -7.92 0.11
N TYR A 205 0.52 -9.04 -0.21
CA TYR A 205 -0.49 -9.11 -1.28
C TYR A 205 -1.62 -8.08 -1.09
N ILE A 206 -2.21 -8.01 0.11
CA ILE A 206 -3.28 -7.03 0.40
C ILE A 206 -2.74 -5.59 0.37
N SER A 207 -1.47 -5.37 0.73
CA SER A 207 -0.85 -4.05 0.61
C SER A 207 -0.66 -3.61 -0.85
N GLU A 208 -0.21 -4.50 -1.73
CA GLU A 208 -0.09 -4.23 -3.17
C GLU A 208 -1.49 -3.96 -3.78
N LEU A 209 -2.51 -4.73 -3.42
CA LEU A 209 -3.91 -4.44 -3.79
C LEU A 209 -4.38 -3.05 -3.31
N SER A 210 -3.97 -2.64 -2.10
CA SER A 210 -4.41 -1.36 -1.54
C SER A 210 -3.87 -0.15 -2.30
N LEU A 211 -2.69 -0.24 -2.93
CA LEU A 211 -2.10 0.87 -3.71
C LEU A 211 -2.94 1.24 -4.95
N LEU A 212 -3.55 0.24 -5.56
CA LEU A 212 -4.34 0.37 -6.79
C LEU A 212 -5.68 1.05 -6.54
N HIS A 213 -6.34 0.72 -5.43
CA HIS A 213 -7.70 1.16 -5.18
C HIS A 213 -7.76 2.58 -4.59
N GLN A 214 -8.32 3.55 -5.33
CA GLN A 214 -8.33 4.98 -4.96
C GLN A 214 -8.85 5.28 -3.55
N ALA A 215 -9.85 4.54 -3.05
CA ALA A 215 -10.38 4.74 -1.69
C ALA A 215 -9.35 4.49 -0.58
N MET A 216 -8.21 3.88 -0.90
CA MET A 216 -7.17 3.51 0.06
C MET A 216 -6.07 4.59 0.22
N ILE A 217 -5.89 5.46 -0.78
CA ILE A 217 -4.86 6.53 -0.82
C ILE A 217 -4.88 7.40 0.45
N PHE A 218 -6.08 7.68 0.95
CA PHE A 218 -6.30 8.61 2.07
C PHE A 218 -6.16 7.98 3.45
N TYR A 219 -6.06 6.65 3.56
CA TYR A 219 -5.83 6.03 4.86
C TYR A 219 -4.35 6.14 5.26
N ARG A 220 -4.09 6.66 6.47
CA ARG A 220 -2.74 6.76 7.01
C ARG A 220 -2.05 5.38 7.02
N PRO A 221 -0.74 5.27 6.72
CA PRO A 221 -0.03 3.98 6.69
C PRO A 221 -0.20 3.11 7.95
N LYS A 222 -0.24 3.73 9.14
CA LYS A 222 -0.49 3.04 10.43
C LYS A 222 -1.89 2.44 10.55
N VAL A 223 -2.89 3.02 9.88
CA VAL A 223 -4.27 2.53 9.84
C VAL A 223 -4.37 1.36 8.88
N LEU A 224 -3.81 1.49 7.68
CA LEU A 224 -3.80 0.43 6.66
C LEU A 224 -3.11 -0.84 7.17
N SER A 225 -1.87 -0.73 7.62
CA SER A 225 -1.09 -1.84 8.19
C SER A 225 -1.83 -2.55 9.33
N THR A 226 -2.29 -1.81 10.35
CA THR A 226 -3.05 -2.38 11.48
C THR A 226 -4.35 -3.05 11.01
N SER A 227 -5.03 -2.48 10.01
CA SER A 227 -6.27 -3.03 9.44
C SER A 227 -6.03 -4.32 8.67
N ILE A 228 -4.99 -4.38 7.83
CA ILE A 228 -4.57 -5.56 7.09
C ILE A 228 -4.24 -6.70 8.06
N LEU A 229 -3.45 -6.42 9.11
CA LEU A 229 -3.07 -7.43 10.10
C LEU A 229 -4.25 -7.93 10.94
N LEU A 230 -5.14 -7.03 11.37
CA LEU A 230 -6.36 -7.43 12.10
C LEU A 230 -7.32 -8.23 11.23
N LEU A 231 -7.48 -7.86 9.96
CA LEU A 231 -8.25 -8.63 8.98
C LEU A 231 -7.66 -10.03 8.81
N LEU A 232 -6.35 -10.14 8.62
CA LEU A 232 -5.68 -11.44 8.51
C LEU A 232 -5.81 -12.29 9.78
N CYS A 233 -5.71 -11.69 10.97
CA CYS A 233 -6.00 -12.42 12.21
C CYS A 233 -7.41 -13.04 12.19
N LEU A 234 -8.41 -12.26 11.82
CA LEU A 234 -9.81 -12.72 11.75
C LEU A 234 -10.04 -13.79 10.68
N LEU A 235 -9.34 -13.72 9.55
CA LEU A 235 -9.41 -14.73 8.49
C LEU A 235 -8.74 -16.04 8.90
N PHE A 236 -7.54 -15.97 9.50
CA PHE A 236 -6.79 -17.16 9.88
C PHE A 236 -7.31 -17.81 11.17
N GLU A 237 -7.87 -17.06 12.13
CA GLU A 237 -8.54 -17.62 13.32
C GLU A 237 -9.76 -18.49 12.97
N LYS A 238 -10.40 -18.26 11.83
CA LYS A 238 -11.57 -19.00 11.36
C LYS A 238 -11.22 -20.29 10.61
N ASP A 239 -9.96 -20.51 10.25
CA ASP A 239 -9.55 -21.70 9.51
C ASP A 239 -9.16 -22.82 10.48
N GLU A 240 -9.87 -23.94 10.42
CA GLU A 240 -9.61 -25.09 11.29
C GLU A 240 -8.23 -25.73 11.11
N SER A 241 -7.58 -25.55 9.95
CA SER A 241 -6.20 -26.01 9.72
C SER A 241 -5.17 -25.21 10.53
N GLU A 242 -5.53 -24.02 11.01
CA GLU A 242 -4.65 -23.11 11.75
C GLU A 242 -4.81 -23.21 13.28
N ARG A 243 -5.52 -24.24 13.79
CA ARG A 243 -5.77 -24.46 15.23
C ARG A 243 -4.51 -24.33 16.10
N ASN A 244 -3.37 -24.87 15.64
CA ASN A 244 -2.08 -24.81 16.36
C ASN A 244 -1.50 -23.39 16.48
N ASN A 245 -1.95 -22.46 15.62
CA ASN A 245 -1.46 -21.09 15.51
C ASN A 245 -2.41 -20.08 16.20
N LEU A 246 -3.55 -20.55 16.74
CA LEU A 246 -4.57 -19.69 17.39
C LEU A 246 -4.04 -18.86 18.56
N SER A 247 -3.06 -19.33 19.32
CA SER A 247 -2.48 -18.55 20.43
C SER A 247 -1.82 -17.27 19.91
N ILE A 248 -0.90 -17.40 18.95
CA ILE A 248 -0.18 -16.24 18.43
C ILE A 248 -1.10 -15.30 17.64
N LEU A 249 -2.12 -15.82 16.95
CA LEU A 249 -3.12 -14.97 16.30
C LEU A 249 -3.91 -14.13 17.32
N LYS A 250 -4.25 -14.69 18.48
CA LYS A 250 -4.89 -13.94 19.59
C LYS A 250 -3.96 -12.89 20.19
N ASP A 251 -2.69 -13.24 20.42
CA ASP A 251 -1.69 -12.33 20.98
C ASP A 251 -1.40 -11.15 20.04
N LEU A 252 -1.21 -11.43 18.74
CA LEU A 252 -1.09 -10.44 17.66
C LEU A 252 -2.31 -9.50 17.63
N LYS A 253 -3.52 -10.07 17.61
CA LYS A 253 -4.78 -9.33 17.60
C LYS A 253 -5.00 -8.49 18.86
N TYR A 254 -4.54 -8.94 20.03
CA TYR A 254 -4.55 -8.15 21.26
C TYR A 254 -3.60 -6.96 21.15
N SER A 255 -2.36 -7.18 20.72
CA SER A 255 -1.34 -6.13 20.54
C SER A 255 -1.79 -5.05 19.55
N LEU A 256 -2.36 -5.45 18.40
CA LEU A 256 -2.91 -4.53 17.40
C LEU A 256 -4.11 -3.73 17.94
N LYS A 257 -5.01 -4.36 18.73
CA LYS A 257 -6.11 -3.66 19.43
C LYS A 257 -5.62 -2.70 20.52
N ARG A 258 -4.49 -3.01 21.17
CA ARG A 258 -3.86 -2.09 22.14
C ARG A 258 -3.25 -0.89 21.41
N PHE A 259 -2.51 -1.13 20.33
CA PHE A 259 -1.96 -0.10 19.45
C PHE A 259 -3.07 0.82 18.90
N SER A 260 -4.19 0.25 18.45
CA SER A 260 -5.31 1.02 17.89
C SER A 260 -6.02 1.93 18.90
N LYS A 261 -6.04 1.53 20.18
CA LYS A 261 -6.56 2.35 21.27
C LYS A 261 -5.61 3.49 21.61
N ILE A 262 -4.33 3.19 21.81
CA ILE A 262 -3.28 4.19 22.13
C ILE A 262 -3.19 5.26 21.04
N ASN A 263 -3.29 4.88 19.77
CA ASN A 263 -3.23 5.80 18.63
C ASN A 263 -4.57 6.47 18.27
N ASN A 264 -5.66 6.18 19.00
CA ASN A 264 -7.03 6.60 18.69
C ASN A 264 -7.54 6.31 17.26
N ILE A 265 -7.05 5.24 16.62
CA ILE A 265 -7.40 4.85 15.24
C ILE A 265 -8.46 3.74 15.14
N THR A 266 -9.11 3.39 16.25
CA THR A 266 -9.99 2.20 16.33
C THR A 266 -11.25 2.33 15.44
N LYS A 267 -11.79 3.55 15.27
CA LYS A 267 -12.91 3.81 14.34
C LYS A 267 -12.45 3.71 12.88
N GLU A 268 -11.35 4.37 12.52
CA GLU A 268 -10.75 4.37 11.17
C GLU A 268 -10.45 2.94 10.68
N ILE A 269 -9.84 2.11 11.53
CA ILE A 269 -9.57 0.68 11.25
C ILE A 269 -10.85 -0.09 10.91
N ARG A 270 -11.95 0.14 11.63
CA ARG A 270 -13.20 -0.62 11.42
C ARG A 270 -13.84 -0.31 10.06
N ILE A 271 -13.65 0.90 9.56
CA ILE A 271 -14.09 1.30 8.20
C ILE A 271 -13.10 0.73 7.18
N CYS A 272 -11.80 0.91 7.39
CA CYS A 272 -10.74 0.38 6.52
C CYS A 272 -10.85 -1.12 6.28
N ILE A 273 -11.11 -1.92 7.33
CA ILE A 273 -11.31 -3.39 7.21
C ILE A 273 -12.53 -3.71 6.33
N LYS A 274 -13.63 -2.95 6.43
CA LYS A 274 -14.80 -3.15 5.56
C LYS A 274 -14.46 -2.82 4.10
N THR A 275 -13.75 -1.72 3.85
CA THR A 275 -13.29 -1.34 2.50
C THR A 275 -12.36 -2.40 1.90
N LEU A 276 -11.35 -2.86 2.66
CA LEU A 276 -10.45 -3.96 2.28
C LEU A 276 -11.22 -5.24 1.92
N LEU A 277 -12.20 -5.64 2.76
CA LEU A 277 -13.04 -6.81 2.49
C LEU A 277 -13.88 -6.67 1.22
N GLY A 278 -14.34 -5.47 0.88
CA GLY A 278 -15.02 -5.18 -0.38
C GLY A 278 -14.08 -5.40 -1.57
N ILE A 279 -12.94 -4.70 -1.57
CA ILE A 279 -11.92 -4.76 -2.63
C ILE A 279 -11.47 -6.20 -2.89
N ILE A 280 -11.17 -6.97 -1.84
CA ILE A 280 -10.69 -8.36 -2.00
C ILE A 280 -11.80 -9.27 -2.56
N LYS A 281 -13.06 -9.08 -2.15
CA LYS A 281 -14.20 -9.85 -2.69
C LYS A 281 -14.48 -9.53 -4.15
N GLU A 282 -14.36 -8.26 -4.54
CA GLU A 282 -14.53 -7.79 -5.91
C GLU A 282 -13.41 -8.31 -6.83
N GLN A 283 -12.15 -8.21 -6.39
CA GLN A 283 -11.00 -8.79 -7.09
C GLN A 283 -11.19 -10.30 -7.38
N PHE A 284 -11.65 -11.07 -6.40
CA PHE A 284 -11.93 -12.50 -6.58
C PHE A 284 -13.11 -12.77 -7.51
N PHE A 285 -14.15 -11.93 -7.49
CA PHE A 285 -15.32 -12.08 -8.35
C PHE A 285 -14.99 -11.81 -9.82
N LEU A 286 -14.22 -10.76 -10.11
CA LEU A 286 -13.76 -10.44 -11.47
C LEU A 286 -12.90 -11.58 -12.05
N GLU A 287 -12.00 -12.16 -11.25
CA GLU A 287 -11.17 -13.29 -11.69
C GLU A 287 -11.97 -14.56 -12.03
N ILE A 288 -13.04 -14.85 -11.28
CA ILE A 288 -13.96 -15.96 -11.59
C ILE A 288 -14.66 -15.69 -12.92
N LYS A 289 -15.32 -14.53 -13.06
CA LYS A 289 -16.01 -14.13 -14.30
C LYS A 289 -15.10 -14.19 -15.53
N ILE A 290 -13.86 -13.77 -15.40
CA ILE A 290 -12.88 -13.78 -16.50
C ILE A 290 -12.52 -15.22 -16.89
N LYS A 291 -12.31 -16.12 -15.92
CA LYS A 291 -12.04 -17.54 -16.20
C LYS A 291 -13.25 -18.22 -16.87
N GLU A 292 -14.43 -18.02 -16.32
CA GLU A 292 -15.70 -18.52 -16.90
C GLU A 292 -15.95 -17.94 -18.31
N GLY A 293 -15.57 -16.68 -18.55
CA GLY A 293 -15.63 -16.05 -19.87
C GLY A 293 -14.63 -16.67 -20.87
N PHE A 294 -13.37 -16.88 -20.46
CA PHE A 294 -12.35 -17.53 -21.28
C PHE A 294 -12.67 -19.00 -21.61
N GLU A 295 -13.39 -19.70 -20.74
CA GLU A 295 -13.83 -21.08 -20.97
C GLU A 295 -15.03 -21.18 -21.93
N ASN A 296 -15.79 -20.09 -22.15
CA ASN A 296 -17.02 -20.08 -22.96
C ASN A 296 -16.97 -19.19 -24.22
N SER A 297 -15.85 -18.52 -24.53
CA SER A 297 -15.83 -17.47 -25.56
C SER A 297 -15.51 -17.95 -26.97
N THR A 298 -16.56 -18.20 -27.78
CA THR A 298 -16.60 -17.68 -29.15
C THR A 298 -17.37 -16.35 -29.14
N ILE A 299 -16.70 -15.26 -28.77
CA ILE A 299 -17.36 -13.95 -28.59
C ILE A 299 -16.59 -12.88 -29.37
N GLY A 300 -17.25 -12.32 -30.37
CA GLY A 300 -16.92 -11.00 -30.92
C GLY A 300 -17.89 -9.97 -30.35
N VAL A 301 -17.49 -9.29 -29.26
CA VAL A 301 -18.08 -8.05 -28.75
C VAL A 301 -16.93 -7.25 -28.14
N ASN A 302 -16.85 -5.94 -28.40
CA ASN A 302 -15.76 -5.09 -27.91
C ASN A 302 -15.72 -5.06 -26.37
N PRO A 303 -14.58 -5.40 -25.73
CA PRO A 303 -14.43 -5.34 -24.27
C PRO A 303 -14.14 -3.92 -23.74
N GLU A 304 -14.22 -2.88 -24.58
CA GLU A 304 -13.73 -1.53 -24.27
C GLU A 304 -14.71 -0.68 -23.43
N GLU A 305 -16.00 -1.00 -23.37
CA GLU A 305 -17.02 -0.12 -22.75
C GLU A 305 -17.47 -0.51 -21.32
N GLU A 306 -17.21 -1.74 -20.82
CA GLU A 306 -17.72 -2.21 -19.51
C GLU A 306 -16.69 -2.89 -18.58
N ILE A 307 -15.46 -2.36 -18.46
CA ILE A 307 -14.49 -2.84 -17.45
C ILE A 307 -14.03 -1.72 -16.51
N PRO A 308 -14.75 -1.43 -15.40
CA PRO A 308 -14.35 -0.44 -14.40
C PRO A 308 -13.12 -0.84 -13.56
N PHE A 309 -12.66 -2.09 -13.65
CA PHE A 309 -11.58 -2.63 -12.80
C PHE A 309 -10.64 -3.56 -13.57
N ILE A 310 -9.35 -3.23 -13.53
CA ILE A 310 -8.30 -3.95 -14.25
C ILE A 310 -7.99 -5.27 -13.56
N TYR A 311 -8.04 -6.35 -14.35
CA TYR A 311 -7.73 -7.69 -13.90
C TYR A 311 -6.22 -7.90 -13.80
N LEU A 312 -5.69 -7.82 -12.58
CA LEU A 312 -4.29 -8.04 -12.29
C LEU A 312 -3.90 -9.53 -12.35
N LYS A 313 -3.79 -10.06 -13.57
CA LYS A 313 -3.36 -11.43 -13.87
C LYS A 313 -2.05 -11.80 -13.18
N ASP A 314 -1.13 -10.85 -13.04
CA ASP A 314 0.15 -11.06 -12.38
C ASP A 314 0.11 -10.88 -10.85
N LEU A 315 -0.85 -10.15 -10.27
CA LEU A 315 -0.91 -10.07 -8.80
C LEU A 315 -0.97 -11.46 -8.17
N THR A 316 -1.67 -12.39 -8.80
CA THR A 316 -1.86 -13.77 -8.33
C THR A 316 -0.72 -14.72 -8.73
N SER A 317 0.20 -14.36 -9.64
CA SER A 317 1.29 -15.26 -10.05
C SER A 317 2.36 -15.38 -8.96
N LYS A 318 2.97 -14.25 -8.55
CA LYS A 318 3.90 -14.15 -7.39
C LYS A 318 3.25 -14.62 -6.09
N TRP A 319 2.00 -14.21 -5.85
CA TRP A 319 1.31 -14.47 -4.60
C TRP A 319 0.43 -15.72 -4.61
N ARG A 320 0.52 -16.60 -5.61
CA ARG A 320 -0.43 -17.70 -5.87
C ARG A 320 -0.84 -18.48 -4.62
N ASN A 321 0.13 -18.87 -3.79
CA ASN A 321 -0.13 -19.61 -2.57
C ASN A 321 -0.84 -18.78 -1.47
N ALA A 322 -0.47 -17.51 -1.32
CA ALA A 322 -1.12 -16.58 -0.40
C ALA A 322 -2.55 -16.25 -0.88
N TYR A 323 -2.70 -15.96 -2.17
CA TYR A 323 -3.97 -15.77 -2.87
C TYR A 323 -4.92 -16.97 -2.69
N THR A 324 -4.49 -18.18 -3.03
CA THR A 324 -5.35 -19.39 -2.92
C THR A 324 -5.74 -19.67 -1.47
N ASN A 325 -4.88 -19.36 -0.51
CA ASN A 325 -5.20 -19.48 0.92
C ASN A 325 -6.22 -18.40 1.35
N LEU A 326 -6.04 -17.14 0.95
CA LEU A 326 -7.00 -16.06 1.21
C LEU A 326 -8.35 -16.31 0.56
N TYR A 327 -8.39 -16.79 -0.68
CA TYR A 327 -9.63 -17.10 -1.41
C TYR A 327 -10.47 -18.12 -0.64
N LYS A 328 -9.86 -19.25 -0.21
CA LYS A 328 -10.54 -20.28 0.60
C LYS A 328 -11.09 -19.73 1.93
N LYS A 329 -10.33 -18.87 2.61
CA LYS A 329 -10.76 -18.26 3.89
C LYS A 329 -11.85 -17.18 3.71
N ILE A 330 -11.88 -16.49 2.57
CA ILE A 330 -12.87 -15.43 2.29
C ILE A 330 -14.16 -16.01 1.68
N SER A 331 -14.10 -17.11 0.94
CA SER A 331 -15.31 -17.82 0.52
C SER A 331 -16.06 -18.43 1.71
N SER A 332 -15.35 -18.95 2.73
CA SER A 332 -15.96 -19.42 3.98
C SER A 332 -16.55 -18.32 4.88
N LEU A 333 -16.37 -17.03 4.53
CA LEU A 333 -17.09 -15.90 5.15
C LEU A 333 -18.46 -15.61 4.52
N ARG A 334 -18.89 -16.35 3.49
CA ARG A 334 -20.20 -16.18 2.84
C ARG A 334 -21.32 -16.99 3.51
N THR A 335 -20.98 -17.86 4.47
CA THR A 335 -21.88 -18.48 5.45
C THR A 335 -21.71 -17.80 6.80
#